data_AF-A0A6L5K5Z2-F1
#
_entry.id   AF-A0A6L5K5Z2-F1
#
_cell.length_a   1.000
_cell.length_b   1.000
_cell.length_c   1.000
_cell.angle_alpha   90.00
_cell.angle_beta   90.00
_cell.angle_gamma   90.00
#
_symmetry.space_group_name_H-M   'P 1'
#
loop_
_entity.id
_entity.type
_entity.pdbx_description
1 polymer ?
#
loop_
_entity_poly.entity_id
_entity_poly.type
_entity_poly.pdbx_seq_one_letter_code
_entity_poly.pdbx_strand_id
1 'polypeptide(L)'
;MKKQDTARWLCRYRLSKYREDIGSYRGREAEFHDRFKPYEVIEGEGNCLLNSGINEMWDLITGEVSGSGYIFDNAAAQIGVGDSSTAADPSQTDLQAATNKTYKGMESGYPTSTSQKATFKASFGDSDANYAWNEWVVKQATSAKCLNRKVESLGTKSSGTWTLEVSITLS
;
A
#
# COMPACT_ATOMS: atom_id res chain seq x y z
N MET A 1 1.39 24.63 -30.73
CA MET A 1 1.26 23.51 -29.77
C MET A 1 0.24 23.91 -28.72
N LYS A 2 -0.89 23.19 -28.58
CA LYS A 2 -1.79 23.42 -27.44
C LYS A 2 -1.01 23.04 -26.18
N LYS A 3 -0.95 23.94 -25.19
CA LYS A 3 -0.41 23.61 -23.87
C LYS A 3 -1.26 22.45 -23.32
N GLN A 4 -0.65 21.29 -23.15
CA GLN A 4 -1.24 20.18 -22.42
C GLN A 4 -0.58 20.18 -21.05
N ASP A 5 -1.38 20.22 -20.00
CA ASP A 5 -0.89 20.02 -18.65
C ASP A 5 -0.42 18.57 -18.51
N THR A 6 0.72 18.37 -17.84
CA THR A 6 1.28 17.04 -17.56
C THR A 6 1.15 16.76 -16.07
N ALA A 7 0.40 15.72 -15.70
CA ALA A 7 0.35 15.25 -14.32
C ALA A 7 1.47 14.21 -14.08
N ARG A 8 2.22 14.36 -12.98
CA ARG A 8 3.23 13.38 -12.57
C ARG A 8 2.73 12.57 -11.39
N TRP A 9 2.60 11.26 -11.60
CA TRP A 9 2.37 10.30 -10.54
C TRP A 9 3.70 9.93 -9.89
N LEU A 10 3.90 10.37 -8.65
CA LEU A 10 5.13 10.09 -7.90
C LEU A 10 4.78 9.26 -6.68
N CYS A 11 5.30 8.03 -6.65
CA CYS A 11 5.14 7.13 -5.53
C CYS A 11 6.47 6.95 -4.81
N ARG A 12 6.42 6.98 -3.48
CA ARG A 12 7.52 6.62 -2.59
C ARG A 12 7.02 5.59 -1.59
N TYR A 13 7.87 4.66 -1.19
CA TYR A 13 7.56 3.75 -0.11
C TYR A 13 8.71 3.66 0.88
N ARG A 14 8.35 3.30 2.11
CA ARG A 14 9.28 3.00 3.20
C ARG A 14 8.82 1.73 3.90
N LEU A 15 9.65 0.70 3.85
CA LEU A 15 9.47 -0.53 4.61
C LEU A 15 10.35 -0.47 5.87
N SER A 16 9.75 -0.54 7.05
CA SER A 16 10.45 -0.62 8.33
C SER A 16 10.27 -2.01 8.93
N LYS A 17 11.37 -2.69 9.26
CA LYS A 17 11.35 -4.06 9.79
C LYS A 17 11.77 -4.09 11.25
N TYR A 18 10.98 -4.74 12.09
CA TYR A 18 11.14 -4.81 13.54
C TYR A 18 11.22 -6.27 13.98
N ARG A 19 11.92 -6.53 15.10
CA ARG A 19 11.98 -7.89 15.67
C ARG A 19 10.73 -8.19 16.49
N GLU A 20 10.11 -7.15 17.00
CA GLU A 20 8.95 -7.18 17.86
C GLU A 20 7.65 -7.35 17.08
N ASP A 21 6.67 -7.97 17.73
CA ASP A 21 5.31 -8.07 17.21
C ASP A 21 4.48 -6.85 17.61
N ILE A 22 3.82 -6.25 16.62
CA ILE A 22 2.91 -5.13 16.79
C ILE A 22 1.52 -5.56 17.28
N GLY A 23 1.22 -6.86 17.37
CA GLY A 23 -0.11 -7.40 17.69
C GLY A 23 -0.76 -6.82 18.95
N SER A 24 0.01 -6.56 20.01
CA SER A 24 -0.49 -5.94 21.25
C SER A 24 -0.72 -4.42 21.17
N TYR A 25 -0.30 -3.80 20.07
CA TYR A 25 -0.41 -2.36 19.79
C TYR A 25 -1.42 -2.05 18.70
N ARG A 26 -2.29 -3.00 18.31
CA ARG A 26 -3.35 -2.72 17.32
C ARG A 26 -4.27 -1.60 17.80
N GLY A 27 -4.51 -0.61 16.95
CA GLY A 27 -5.21 0.64 17.28
C GLY A 27 -4.36 1.68 18.02
N ARG A 28 -3.12 1.33 18.41
CA ARG A 28 -2.14 2.17 19.10
C ARG A 28 -0.76 2.00 18.47
N GLU A 29 -0.71 1.82 17.15
CA GLU A 29 0.51 1.50 16.41
C GLU A 29 1.57 2.61 16.54
N ALA A 30 1.16 3.86 16.72
CA ALA A 30 2.07 4.97 17.02
C ALA A 30 2.95 4.67 18.26
N GLU A 31 2.39 4.11 19.33
CA GLU A 31 3.16 3.73 20.53
C GLU A 31 4.21 2.65 20.22
N PHE A 32 3.91 1.71 19.31
CA PHE A 32 4.87 0.71 18.86
C PHE A 32 6.04 1.37 18.13
N HIS A 33 5.75 2.28 17.19
CA HIS A 33 6.76 2.97 16.41
C HIS A 33 7.62 3.94 17.22
N ASP A 34 7.07 4.52 18.30
CA ASP A 34 7.84 5.36 19.22
C ASP A 34 8.73 4.52 20.15
N ARG A 35 8.27 3.32 20.54
CA ARG A 35 8.96 2.45 21.50
C ARG A 35 10.06 1.61 20.86
N PHE A 36 9.83 1.10 19.66
CA PHE A 36 10.74 0.16 19.00
C PHE A 36 11.38 0.77 17.77
N LYS A 37 12.67 0.51 17.59
CA LYS A 37 13.41 0.97 16.41
C LYS A 37 13.51 -0.17 15.39
N PRO A 38 13.30 0.10 14.10
CA PRO A 38 13.46 -0.91 13.08
C PRO A 38 14.94 -1.35 13.00
N TYR A 39 15.17 -2.65 12.81
CA TYR A 39 16.51 -3.18 12.58
C TYR A 39 16.97 -2.97 11.12
N GLU A 40 16.03 -2.76 10.21
CA GLU A 40 16.28 -2.47 8.80
C GLU A 40 15.18 -1.56 8.26
N VAL A 41 15.57 -0.59 7.44
CA VAL A 41 14.67 0.30 6.70
C VAL A 41 15.05 0.24 5.22
N ILE A 42 14.07 -0.03 4.37
CA ILE A 42 14.22 0.00 2.91
C ILE A 42 13.32 1.12 2.38
N GLU A 43 13.87 2.00 1.57
CA GLU A 43 13.14 3.08 0.91
C GLU A 43 13.31 2.96 -0.60
N GLY A 44 12.25 3.31 -1.33
CA GLY A 44 12.29 3.28 -2.78
C GLY A 44 11.21 4.14 -3.42
N GLU A 45 11.31 4.24 -4.75
CA GLU A 45 10.44 5.10 -5.55
C GLU A 45 9.79 4.33 -6.71
N GLY A 46 8.73 4.93 -7.24
CA GLY A 46 8.00 4.45 -8.39
C GLY A 46 7.08 3.28 -8.09
N ASN A 47 6.14 3.09 -9.00
CA ASN A 47 5.17 2.01 -9.09
C ASN A 47 4.53 2.08 -10.49
N CYS A 48 3.74 1.07 -10.82
CA CYS A 48 2.82 1.13 -11.94
C CYS A 48 1.45 1.58 -11.41
N LEU A 49 0.94 2.69 -11.93
CA LEU A 49 -0.45 3.10 -11.73
C LEU A 49 -1.35 2.17 -12.55
N LEU A 50 -2.35 1.56 -11.91
CA LEU A 50 -3.20 0.57 -12.58
C LEU A 50 -4.47 1.21 -13.14
N ASN A 51 -4.94 0.73 -14.28
CA ASN A 51 -6.13 1.26 -14.95
C ASN A 51 -7.38 1.17 -14.06
N SER A 52 -7.49 0.11 -13.26
CA SER A 52 -8.61 -0.07 -12.32
C SER A 52 -8.66 1.04 -11.26
N GLY A 53 -7.52 1.37 -10.65
CA GLY A 53 -7.37 2.46 -9.71
C GLY A 53 -7.65 3.84 -10.32
N ILE A 54 -7.13 4.10 -11.53
CA ILE A 54 -7.41 5.34 -12.28
C ILE A 54 -8.93 5.51 -12.47
N ASN A 55 -9.61 4.46 -12.91
CA ASN A 55 -11.05 4.51 -13.13
C ASN A 55 -11.81 4.78 -11.83
N GLU A 56 -11.46 4.14 -10.71
CA GLU A 56 -12.11 4.43 -9.42
C GLU A 56 -11.94 5.87 -8.96
N MET A 57 -10.75 6.45 -9.17
CA MET A 57 -10.52 7.86 -8.87
C MET A 57 -11.47 8.75 -9.68
N TRP A 58 -11.65 8.45 -10.97
CA TRP A 58 -12.60 9.20 -11.81
C TRP A 58 -14.05 8.96 -11.44
N ASP A 59 -14.44 7.71 -11.20
CA ASP A 59 -15.80 7.34 -10.79
C ASP A 59 -16.20 8.07 -9.49
N LEU A 60 -15.27 8.21 -8.54
CA LEU A 60 -15.47 8.98 -7.31
C LEU A 60 -15.62 10.49 -7.57
N ILE A 61 -14.83 11.05 -8.49
CA ILE A 61 -14.85 12.47 -8.85
C ILE A 61 -16.15 12.84 -9.59
N THR A 62 -16.61 11.97 -10.49
CA THR A 62 -17.85 12.19 -11.26
C THR A 62 -19.10 11.87 -10.45
N GLY A 63 -18.96 11.15 -9.33
CA GLY A 63 -20.08 10.70 -8.51
C GLY A 63 -20.77 9.45 -9.05
N GLU A 64 -20.18 8.75 -10.03
CA GLU A 64 -20.65 7.44 -10.49
C GLU A 64 -20.66 6.43 -9.34
N VAL A 65 -19.66 6.50 -8.45
CA VAL A 65 -19.62 5.75 -7.21
C VAL A 65 -19.42 6.68 -6.01
N SER A 66 -19.93 6.28 -4.84
CA SER A 66 -19.76 7.03 -3.60
C SER A 66 -19.94 6.14 -2.37
N GLY A 67 -19.41 6.59 -1.23
CA GLY A 67 -19.52 5.90 0.05
C GLY A 67 -18.39 4.91 0.35
N SER A 68 -18.49 4.28 1.53
CA SER A 68 -17.46 3.41 2.13
C SER A 68 -17.04 2.22 1.27
N GLY A 69 -17.88 1.79 0.31
CA GLY A 69 -17.57 0.69 -0.60
C GLY A 69 -16.54 1.03 -1.70
N TYR A 70 -16.19 2.31 -1.87
CA TYR A 70 -15.32 2.78 -2.95
C TYR A 70 -14.21 3.73 -2.48
N ILE A 71 -14.45 4.47 -1.40
CA ILE A 71 -13.41 5.32 -0.82
C ILE A 71 -12.33 4.47 -0.15
N PHE A 72 -11.11 5.00 -0.12
CA PHE A 72 -9.98 4.42 0.60
C PHE A 72 -9.91 5.04 1.99
N ASP A 73 -10.83 4.66 2.88
CA ASP A 73 -10.77 5.04 4.29
C ASP A 73 -10.00 4.00 5.13
N ASN A 74 -9.90 4.21 6.45
CA ASN A 74 -9.17 3.29 7.33
C ASN A 74 -9.73 1.86 7.31
N ALA A 75 -11.05 1.72 7.16
CA ALA A 75 -11.73 0.43 7.21
C ALA A 75 -11.64 -0.34 5.88
N ALA A 76 -11.59 0.38 4.75
CA ALA A 76 -11.66 -0.21 3.42
C ALA A 76 -10.32 -0.22 2.67
N ALA A 77 -9.37 0.67 2.99
CA ALA A 77 -8.07 0.67 2.34
C ALA A 77 -7.17 -0.45 2.90
N GLN A 78 -6.41 -1.09 2.01
CA GLN A 78 -5.49 -2.18 2.36
C GLN A 78 -4.17 -2.05 1.60
N ILE A 79 -3.09 -2.53 2.22
CA ILE A 79 -1.84 -2.83 1.52
C ILE A 79 -1.74 -4.33 1.34
N GLY A 80 -1.50 -4.78 0.12
CA GLY A 80 -1.20 -6.15 -0.22
C GLY A 80 0.28 -6.36 -0.46
N VAL A 81 0.80 -7.53 -0.09
CA VAL A 81 2.15 -8.01 -0.41
C VAL A 81 2.09 -9.42 -0.99
N GLY A 82 3.00 -9.75 -1.89
CA GLY A 82 3.08 -11.07 -2.51
C GLY A 82 4.48 -11.44 -2.98
N ASP A 83 4.65 -12.69 -3.42
CA ASP A 83 5.94 -13.26 -3.82
C ASP A 83 6.20 -13.29 -5.33
N SER A 84 5.32 -12.74 -6.17
CA SER A 84 5.52 -12.71 -7.61
C SER A 84 6.52 -11.66 -8.05
N SER A 85 7.40 -12.04 -8.98
CA SER A 85 8.32 -11.15 -9.69
C SER A 85 7.81 -10.75 -11.09
N THR A 86 6.57 -11.10 -11.45
CA THR A 86 5.98 -10.71 -12.74
C THR A 86 5.94 -9.20 -12.86
N ALA A 87 6.49 -8.63 -13.94
CA ALA A 87 6.55 -7.19 -14.17
C ALA A 87 5.19 -6.50 -13.98
N ALA A 88 5.21 -5.28 -13.47
CA ALA A 88 4.01 -4.49 -13.28
C ALA A 88 3.45 -4.01 -14.62
N ASP A 89 2.17 -4.27 -14.85
CA ASP A 89 1.45 -3.89 -16.06
C ASP A 89 0.15 -3.16 -15.69
N PRO A 90 -0.18 -2.03 -16.35
CA PRO A 90 -1.37 -1.23 -16.01
C PRO A 90 -2.71 -1.99 -16.12
N SER A 91 -2.78 -3.07 -16.89
CA SER A 91 -3.99 -3.89 -17.04
C SER A 91 -4.22 -4.87 -15.89
N GLN A 92 -3.22 -5.09 -15.04
CA GLN A 92 -3.36 -5.95 -13.86
C GLN A 92 -4.36 -5.33 -12.88
N THR A 93 -5.12 -6.19 -12.22
CA THR A 93 -6.17 -5.80 -11.27
C THR A 93 -5.88 -6.26 -9.84
N ASP A 94 -4.78 -6.97 -9.62
CA ASP A 94 -4.35 -7.46 -8.32
C ASP A 94 -2.84 -7.80 -8.28
N LEU A 95 -2.35 -8.23 -7.11
CA LEU A 95 -1.08 -8.94 -6.97
C LEU A 95 -1.02 -10.14 -7.92
N GLN A 96 0.18 -10.43 -8.42
CA GLN A 96 0.40 -11.53 -9.37
C GLN A 96 0.80 -12.84 -8.67
N ALA A 97 1.04 -12.81 -7.35
CA ALA A 97 1.25 -13.99 -6.54
C ALA A 97 0.00 -14.86 -6.51
N ALA A 98 0.19 -16.16 -6.77
CA ALA A 98 -0.92 -17.11 -6.79
C ALA A 98 -1.43 -17.42 -5.37
N THR A 99 -0.49 -17.77 -4.47
CA THR A 99 -0.83 -18.32 -3.14
C THR A 99 -0.26 -17.48 -1.99
N ASN A 100 1.02 -17.11 -2.08
CA ASN A 100 1.67 -16.27 -1.07
C ASN A 100 1.31 -14.80 -1.31
N LYS A 101 0.09 -14.44 -0.90
CA LYS A 101 -0.40 -13.08 -0.92
C LYS A 101 -1.16 -12.78 0.36
N THR A 102 -0.99 -11.58 0.88
CA THR A 102 -1.63 -11.15 2.13
C THR A 102 -1.95 -9.67 2.05
N TYR A 103 -3.16 -9.31 2.47
CA TYR A 103 -3.63 -7.93 2.55
C TYR A 103 -3.84 -7.57 4.01
N LYS A 104 -3.38 -6.37 4.40
CA LYS A 104 -3.61 -5.81 5.73
C LYS A 104 -4.31 -4.48 5.61
N GLY A 105 -5.29 -4.27 6.48
CA GLY A 105 -5.92 -2.97 6.67
C GLY A 105 -4.93 -1.93 7.19
N MET A 106 -5.33 -0.67 7.09
CA MET A 106 -4.49 0.46 7.49
C MET A 106 -4.31 0.53 9.00
N GLU A 107 -3.17 1.06 9.43
CA GLU A 107 -2.96 1.46 10.83
C GLU A 107 -3.91 2.57 11.24
N SER A 108 -4.18 2.70 12.54
CA SER A 108 -5.01 3.76 13.08
C SER A 108 -4.55 5.15 12.61
N GLY A 109 -5.48 5.95 12.11
CA GLY A 109 -5.19 7.29 11.57
C GLY A 109 -4.73 7.32 10.10
N TYR A 110 -4.59 6.16 9.45
CA TYR A 110 -4.30 6.05 8.01
C TYR A 110 -5.50 5.51 7.22
N PRO A 111 -5.64 5.86 5.94
CA PRO A 111 -4.77 6.76 5.19
C PRO A 111 -4.98 8.23 5.55
N THR A 112 -4.02 9.07 5.18
CA THR A 112 -4.09 10.53 5.31
C THR A 112 -4.04 11.19 3.94
N SER A 113 -4.61 12.39 3.81
CA SER A 113 -4.55 13.22 2.59
C SER A 113 -4.18 14.65 2.96
N THR A 114 -2.95 15.06 2.64
CA THR A 114 -2.45 16.41 2.93
C THR A 114 -1.47 16.86 1.85
N SER A 115 -1.45 18.15 1.49
CA SER A 115 -0.45 18.71 0.56
C SER A 115 -0.32 17.96 -0.78
N GLN A 116 -1.45 17.66 -1.44
CA GLN A 116 -1.49 16.91 -2.72
C GLN A 116 -0.84 15.51 -2.61
N LYS A 117 -0.83 14.93 -1.39
CA LYS A 117 -0.25 13.63 -1.08
C LYS A 117 -1.26 12.76 -0.33
N ALA A 118 -1.43 11.53 -0.80
CA ALA A 118 -2.05 10.46 -0.02
C ALA A 118 -0.96 9.61 0.63
N THR A 119 -1.08 9.28 1.92
CA THR A 119 -0.19 8.35 2.61
C THR A 119 -0.98 7.19 3.20
N PHE A 120 -0.57 5.97 2.87
CA PHE A 120 -1.10 4.70 3.33
C PHE A 120 -0.06 4.01 4.21
N LYS A 121 -0.50 3.28 5.24
CA LYS A 121 0.42 2.60 6.14
C LYS A 121 -0.24 1.36 6.73
N ALA A 122 0.44 0.22 6.62
CA ALA A 122 -0.02 -1.04 7.18
C ALA A 122 1.14 -1.83 7.80
N SER A 123 0.86 -2.49 8.93
CA SER A 123 1.83 -3.33 9.64
C SER A 123 1.42 -4.81 9.64
N PHE A 124 2.32 -5.63 9.11
CA PHE A 124 2.25 -7.08 9.06
C PHE A 124 2.96 -7.62 10.31
N GLY A 125 2.20 -8.17 11.26
CA GLY A 125 2.73 -8.67 12.53
C GLY A 125 3.44 -10.01 12.38
N ASP A 126 3.80 -10.63 13.50
CA ASP A 126 4.70 -11.80 13.56
C ASP A 126 4.28 -12.95 12.63
N SER A 127 3.00 -13.29 12.60
CA SER A 127 2.44 -14.37 11.78
C SER A 127 2.02 -13.96 10.37
N ASP A 128 2.01 -12.66 10.06
CA ASP A 128 1.52 -12.16 8.77
C ASP A 128 2.60 -12.26 7.71
N ALA A 129 2.24 -12.78 6.52
CA ALA A 129 3.04 -12.73 5.30
C ALA A 129 4.50 -13.25 5.43
N ASN A 130 4.68 -14.37 6.13
CA ASN A 130 6.00 -14.99 6.34
C ASN A 130 6.50 -15.76 5.10
N TYR A 131 6.80 -15.02 4.05
CA TYR A 131 7.34 -15.48 2.77
C TYR A 131 8.13 -14.34 2.10
N ALA A 132 8.64 -14.57 0.89
CA ALA A 132 9.35 -13.54 0.12
C ALA A 132 8.41 -12.42 -0.34
N TRP A 133 8.74 -11.17 -0.06
CA TRP A 133 8.00 -10.01 -0.55
C TRP A 133 8.68 -9.51 -1.82
N ASN A 134 8.08 -9.80 -2.97
CA ASN A 134 8.57 -9.41 -4.29
C ASN A 134 7.64 -8.42 -5.00
N GLU A 135 6.47 -8.14 -4.42
CA GLU A 135 5.52 -7.17 -4.92
C GLU A 135 4.65 -6.59 -3.80
N TRP A 136 4.08 -5.42 -4.05
CA TRP A 136 3.07 -4.81 -3.19
C TRP A 136 2.07 -3.94 -3.96
N VAL A 137 0.92 -3.68 -3.34
CA VAL A 137 -0.23 -2.96 -3.90
C VAL A 137 -0.94 -2.13 -2.82
N VAL A 138 -1.52 -0.98 -3.19
CA VAL A 138 -2.58 -0.34 -2.40
C VAL A 138 -3.94 -0.69 -3.04
N LYS A 139 -4.86 -1.24 -2.24
CA LYS A 139 -6.12 -1.84 -2.71
C LYS A 139 -7.30 -1.35 -1.88
N GLN A 140 -8.45 -1.21 -2.53
CA GLN A 140 -9.75 -1.02 -1.88
C GLN A 140 -10.35 -2.40 -1.61
N ALA A 141 -10.72 -2.70 -0.37
CA ALA A 141 -11.13 -4.04 0.05
C ALA A 141 -12.48 -4.50 -0.53
N THR A 142 -13.43 -3.59 -0.68
CA THR A 142 -14.80 -3.85 -1.13
C THR A 142 -14.92 -3.82 -2.65
N SER A 143 -14.44 -2.77 -3.32
CA SER A 143 -14.45 -2.70 -4.79
C SER A 143 -13.38 -3.59 -5.43
N ALA A 144 -12.42 -4.06 -4.63
CA ALA A 144 -11.27 -4.87 -5.04
C ALA A 144 -10.34 -4.19 -6.07
N LYS A 145 -10.54 -2.90 -6.34
CA LYS A 145 -9.70 -2.15 -7.28
C LYS A 145 -8.36 -1.80 -6.63
N CYS A 146 -7.31 -1.88 -7.42
CA CYS A 146 -5.95 -1.62 -6.98
C CYS A 146 -5.50 -0.27 -7.51
N LEU A 147 -5.06 0.64 -6.64
CA LEU A 147 -4.53 1.94 -7.06
C LEU A 147 -3.28 1.75 -7.89
N ASN A 148 -2.37 0.92 -7.41
CA ASN A 148 -1.05 0.78 -8.00
C ASN A 148 -0.44 -0.58 -7.67
N ARG A 149 0.57 -0.99 -8.43
CA ARG A 149 1.40 -2.15 -8.09
C ARG A 149 2.87 -1.85 -8.27
N LYS A 150 3.70 -2.43 -7.43
CA LYS A 150 5.16 -2.36 -7.55
C LYS A 150 5.73 -3.76 -7.41
N VAL A 151 6.72 -4.06 -8.25
CA VAL A 151 7.54 -5.26 -8.16
C VAL A 151 8.90 -4.84 -7.64
N GLU A 152 9.28 -5.40 -6.50
CA GLU A 152 10.55 -5.12 -5.84
C GLU A 152 10.83 -6.20 -4.80
N SER A 153 12.05 -6.73 -4.79
CA SER A 153 12.45 -7.71 -3.77
C SER A 153 12.79 -6.98 -2.46
N LEU A 154 11.95 -7.16 -1.46
CA LEU A 154 12.06 -6.53 -0.14
C LEU A 154 12.60 -7.50 0.93
N GLY A 155 12.94 -8.72 0.51
CA GLY A 155 13.45 -9.81 1.34
C GLY A 155 12.38 -10.82 1.74
N THR A 156 12.76 -11.78 2.58
CA THR A 156 11.88 -12.83 3.10
C THR A 156 11.57 -12.54 4.56
N LYS A 157 10.29 -12.39 4.88
CA LYS A 157 9.82 -12.25 6.26
C LYS A 157 9.66 -13.64 6.89
N SER A 158 10.15 -13.82 8.10
CA SER A 158 9.99 -15.05 8.88
C SER A 158 9.25 -14.84 10.21
N SER A 159 9.39 -13.65 10.79
CA SER A 159 8.83 -13.26 12.09
C SER A 159 8.93 -11.74 12.24
N GLY A 160 8.45 -11.22 13.37
CA GLY A 160 8.45 -9.81 13.72
C GLY A 160 7.48 -8.97 12.87
N THR A 161 7.59 -7.65 13.01
CA THR A 161 6.71 -6.71 12.30
C THR A 161 7.39 -6.11 11.09
N TRP A 162 6.72 -6.12 9.95
CA TRP A 162 7.11 -5.34 8.77
C TRP A 162 6.03 -4.30 8.50
N THR A 163 6.40 -3.02 8.55
CA THR A 163 5.51 -1.88 8.33
C THR A 163 5.81 -1.25 6.99
N LEU A 164 4.84 -1.28 6.07
CA LEU A 164 4.96 -0.64 4.77
C LEU A 164 4.16 0.66 4.76
N GLU A 165 4.85 1.76 4.51
CA GLU A 165 4.27 3.09 4.31
C GLU A 165 4.43 3.48 2.85
N VAL A 166 3.35 3.91 2.21
CA VAL A 166 3.30 4.29 0.79
C VAL A 166 2.76 5.71 0.69
N SER A 167 3.51 6.59 0.05
CA SER A 167 3.11 7.97 -0.22
C SER A 167 3.01 8.21 -1.72
N ILE A 168 1.89 8.77 -2.15
CA ILE A 168 1.61 9.08 -3.55
C ILE A 168 1.29 10.57 -3.67
N THR A 169 1.99 11.28 -4.56
CA THR A 169 1.68 12.65 -4.94
C THR A 169 1.31 12.76 -6.40
N LEU A 170 0.37 13.66 -6.69
CA LEU A 170 0.05 14.10 -8.04
C LEU A 170 0.44 15.58 -8.16
N SER A 171 1.37 15.91 -9.07
CA SER A 171 1.93 17.27 -9.25
C SER A 171 2.17 17.64 -10.71
#